data_AF-A0A7S3TBJ9-F1
#
_entry.id   AF-A0A7S3TBJ9-F1
#
_cell.length_a   1.000
_cell.length_b   1.000
_cell.length_c   1.000
_cell.angle_alpha   90.00
_cell.angle_beta   90.00
_cell.angle_gamma   90.00
#
_symmetry.space_group_name_H-M   'P 1'
#
loop_
_entity.id
_entity.type
_entity.pdbx_description
1 polymer ?
#
loop_
_entity_poly.entity_id
_entity_poly.type
_entity_poly.pdbx_seq_one_letter_code
_entity_poly.pdbx_strand_id
1 'polypeptide(L)'
;DLGHCRKVERCGPFSTFLKLRHRWNDGRTLTPSIRAKGPAEPKTFDEQVAQKVKDFYFFHAINRHKMTTLTPSYHAENYSPDDNRFDLRPFLQNPRFEHPFKAIDEVVAKSATLRAEASSGGDHSKSISARLDSNGSYEDGSRIETEGPSASQSGRGKRKR
;
A
#
# COMPACT_ATOMS: atom_id res chain seq x y z
N ASP A 1 -12.19 1.93 8.94
CA ASP A 1 -11.24 2.15 7.83
C ASP A 1 -10.02 1.24 7.84
N LEU A 2 -9.03 1.42 8.72
CA LEU A 2 -7.76 0.66 8.66
C LEU A 2 -7.95 -0.88 8.69
N GLY A 3 -8.80 -1.38 9.59
CA GLY A 3 -9.12 -2.82 9.66
C GLY A 3 -9.86 -3.34 8.41
N HIS A 4 -10.76 -2.53 7.87
CA HIS A 4 -11.51 -2.84 6.64
C HIS A 4 -10.58 -2.87 5.42
N CYS A 5 -9.71 -1.87 5.26
CA CYS A 5 -8.71 -1.85 4.19
C CYS A 5 -7.81 -3.09 4.22
N ARG A 6 -7.36 -3.50 5.42
CA ARG A 6 -6.49 -4.67 5.61
C ARG A 6 -7.16 -6.00 5.23
N LYS A 7 -8.40 -6.20 5.67
CA LYS A 7 -9.08 -7.52 5.58
C LYS A 7 -10.03 -7.62 4.40
N VAL A 8 -10.93 -6.66 4.23
CA VAL A 8 -11.96 -6.69 3.19
C VAL A 8 -11.38 -6.24 1.86
N GLU A 9 -10.70 -5.09 1.84
CA GLU A 9 -10.12 -4.56 0.61
C GLU A 9 -8.74 -5.14 0.27
N ARG A 10 -8.24 -6.07 1.08
CA ARG A 10 -6.97 -6.82 0.89
C ARG A 10 -5.76 -5.92 0.63
N CYS A 11 -5.73 -4.74 1.24
CA CYS A 11 -4.66 -3.78 1.08
C CYS A 11 -3.51 -4.07 2.05
N GLY A 12 -2.27 -3.99 1.55
CA GLY A 12 -1.06 -3.87 2.38
C GLY A 12 -0.80 -2.42 2.80
N PRO A 13 0.33 -2.12 3.47
CA PRO A 13 0.62 -0.79 4.00
C PRO A 13 0.60 0.31 2.94
N PHE A 14 1.29 0.10 1.83
CA PHE A 14 1.37 1.07 0.74
C PHE A 14 0.01 1.37 0.09
N SER A 15 -0.71 0.31 -0.32
CA SER A 15 -2.06 0.46 -0.88
C SER A 15 -3.06 1.08 0.11
N THR A 16 -2.90 0.81 1.41
CA THR A 16 -3.75 1.40 2.45
C THR A 16 -3.51 2.90 2.52
N PHE A 17 -2.24 3.35 2.51
CA PHE A 17 -1.90 4.77 2.45
C PHE A 17 -2.50 5.46 1.22
N LEU A 18 -2.34 4.89 0.03
CA LEU A 18 -2.89 5.46 -1.21
C LEU A 18 -4.42 5.57 -1.20
N LYS A 19 -5.13 4.67 -0.54
CA LYS A 19 -6.60 4.80 -0.43
C LYS A 19 -7.01 5.80 0.63
N LEU A 20 -6.36 5.77 1.78
CA LEU A 20 -6.72 6.61 2.92
C LEU A 20 -6.38 8.08 2.69
N ARG A 21 -5.30 8.41 1.97
CA ARG A 21 -4.99 9.79 1.59
C ARG A 21 -6.14 10.47 0.84
N HIS A 22 -6.87 9.72 0.01
CA HIS A 22 -8.02 10.24 -0.75
C HIS A 22 -9.29 10.17 0.09
N ARG A 23 -9.52 9.06 0.79
CA ARG A 23 -10.75 8.83 1.58
C ARG A 23 -10.87 9.77 2.78
N TRP A 24 -9.75 10.16 3.38
CA TRP A 24 -9.70 11.03 4.56
C TRP A 24 -9.47 12.50 4.21
N ASN A 25 -9.61 12.87 2.93
CA ASN A 25 -9.49 14.25 2.47
C ASN A 25 -10.80 15.04 2.69
N ASP A 26 -11.40 14.88 3.86
CA ASP A 26 -12.66 15.49 4.30
C ASP A 26 -12.44 16.58 5.36
N GLY A 27 -11.17 16.95 5.63
CA GLY A 27 -10.81 17.99 6.60
C GLY A 27 -10.87 17.54 8.06
N ARG A 28 -11.03 16.24 8.33
CA ARG A 28 -11.08 15.71 9.69
C ARG A 28 -9.71 15.75 10.39
N THR A 29 -9.74 15.86 11.72
CA THR A 29 -8.53 15.78 12.55
C THR A 29 -8.12 14.32 12.76
N LEU A 30 -6.86 14.00 12.45
CA LEU A 30 -6.30 12.67 12.68
C LEU A 30 -5.70 12.57 14.08
N THR A 31 -5.95 11.47 14.78
CA THR A 31 -5.34 11.22 16.08
C THR A 31 -3.82 11.10 15.93
N PRO A 32 -3.02 11.88 16.69
CA PRO A 32 -1.57 11.92 16.55
C PRO A 32 -0.92 10.56 16.79
N SER A 33 0.26 10.39 16.20
CA SER A 33 1.06 9.18 16.33
C SER A 33 1.60 9.02 17.75
N ILE A 34 1.64 7.77 18.23
CA ILE A 34 2.33 7.44 19.48
C ILE A 34 3.84 7.31 19.24
N ARG A 35 4.26 6.87 18.05
CA ARG A 35 5.65 6.57 17.70
C ARG A 35 6.45 7.76 17.19
N ALA A 36 5.80 8.75 16.57
CA ALA A 36 6.44 9.94 16.03
C ALA A 36 6.06 11.15 16.89
N LYS A 37 6.97 11.56 17.78
CA LYS A 37 6.85 12.74 18.65
C LYS A 37 8.10 13.61 18.56
N GLY A 38 7.97 14.90 18.82
CA GLY A 38 9.08 15.86 18.82
C GLY A 38 9.52 16.24 17.40
N PRO A 39 10.81 16.20 17.06
CA PRO A 39 11.29 16.69 15.76
C PRO A 39 10.79 15.86 14.57
N ALA A 40 10.37 14.62 14.80
CA ALA A 40 9.81 13.72 13.79
C ALA A 40 8.27 13.80 13.69
N GLU A 41 7.65 14.80 14.32
CA GLU A 41 6.20 14.98 14.28
C GLU A 41 5.72 15.28 12.84
N PRO A 42 4.70 14.55 12.35
CA PRO A 42 4.16 14.77 11.01
C PRO A 42 3.44 16.12 10.96
N LYS A 43 3.89 17.01 10.07
CA LYS A 43 3.35 18.37 9.95
C LYS A 43 2.29 18.42 8.86
N THR A 44 2.55 17.78 7.73
CA THR A 44 1.62 17.77 6.60
C THR A 44 0.55 16.69 6.77
N PHE A 45 -0.60 16.88 6.13
CA PHE A 45 -1.67 15.89 6.15
C PHE A 45 -1.20 14.52 5.61
N ASP A 46 -0.46 14.50 4.50
CA ASP A 46 0.06 13.27 3.91
C ASP A 46 1.00 12.53 4.87
N GLU A 47 1.87 13.24 5.58
CA GLU A 47 2.73 12.68 6.63
C GLU A 47 1.91 12.11 7.80
N GLN A 48 0.84 12.78 8.21
CA GLN A 48 -0.03 12.31 9.28
C GLN A 48 -0.71 10.99 8.91
N VAL A 49 -1.25 10.90 7.68
CA VAL A 49 -1.85 9.66 7.16
C VAL A 49 -0.79 8.56 7.05
N ALA A 50 0.38 8.87 6.48
CA ALA A 50 1.49 7.93 6.35
C ALA A 50 1.92 7.36 7.70
N GLN A 51 2.13 8.22 8.69
CA GLN A 51 2.52 7.81 10.03
C GLN A 51 1.44 6.95 10.69
N LYS A 52 0.16 7.30 10.51
CA LYS A 52 -0.95 6.52 11.08
C LYS A 52 -1.00 5.10 10.50
N VAL A 53 -0.78 4.97 9.18
CA VAL A 53 -0.72 3.68 8.51
C VAL A 53 0.48 2.87 9.01
N LYS A 54 1.66 3.49 9.11
CA LYS A 54 2.87 2.84 9.64
C LYS A 54 2.66 2.35 11.07
N ASP A 55 2.06 3.16 11.94
CA ASP A 55 1.76 2.78 13.31
C ASP A 55 0.80 1.59 13.36
N PHE A 56 -0.29 1.62 12.58
CA PHE A 56 -1.24 0.54 12.52
C PHE A 56 -0.59 -0.79 12.14
N TYR A 57 0.18 -0.83 11.05
CA TYR A 57 0.83 -2.08 10.62
C TYR A 57 1.94 -2.52 11.57
N PHE A 58 2.69 -1.59 12.16
CA PHE A 58 3.70 -1.89 13.17
C PHE A 58 3.07 -2.55 14.40
N PHE A 59 2.07 -1.90 15.03
CA PHE A 59 1.41 -2.41 16.22
C PHE A 59 0.63 -3.70 15.94
N HIS A 60 0.05 -3.81 14.75
CA HIS A 60 -0.59 -5.04 14.31
C HIS A 60 0.42 -6.18 14.25
N ALA A 61 1.56 -6.01 13.57
CA ALA A 61 2.59 -7.03 13.44
C ALA A 61 3.17 -7.46 14.79
N ILE A 62 3.59 -6.52 15.64
CA ILE A 62 4.18 -6.88 16.93
C ILE A 62 3.20 -7.58 17.86
N ASN A 63 1.90 -7.28 17.76
CA ASN A 63 0.87 -7.85 18.62
C ASN A 63 0.14 -9.04 17.99
N ARG A 64 0.51 -9.52 16.79
CA ARG A 64 -0.21 -10.63 16.15
C ARG A 64 -0.21 -11.90 16.97
N HIS A 65 0.86 -12.17 17.70
CA HIS A 65 0.93 -13.31 18.61
C HIS A 65 -0.21 -13.31 19.65
N LYS A 66 -0.70 -12.15 20.10
CA LYS A 66 -1.82 -12.06 21.05
C LYS A 66 -3.14 -12.59 20.49
N MET A 67 -3.29 -12.60 19.16
CA MET A 67 -4.50 -13.13 18.51
C MET A 67 -4.55 -14.65 18.53
N THR A 68 -3.40 -15.32 18.65
CA THR A 68 -3.32 -16.80 18.67
C THR A 68 -3.88 -17.41 19.95
N THR A 69 -3.88 -16.64 21.04
CA THR A 69 -4.38 -17.05 22.36
C THR A 69 -5.63 -16.28 22.77
N LEU A 70 -6.28 -15.58 21.82
CA LEU A 70 -7.49 -14.81 22.11
C LEU A 70 -8.65 -15.77 22.41
N THR A 71 -9.47 -15.43 23.39
CA THR A 71 -10.70 -16.16 23.69
C THR A 71 -11.61 -16.19 22.45
N PRO A 72 -12.22 -17.33 22.12
CA PRO A 72 -13.22 -17.40 21.04
C PRO A 72 -14.30 -16.33 21.24
N SER A 73 -14.67 -15.66 20.15
CA SER A 73 -15.64 -14.56 20.19
C SER A 73 -16.66 -14.69 19.05
N TYR A 74 -17.81 -14.03 19.23
CA TYR A 74 -18.87 -14.01 18.22
C TYR A 74 -18.42 -13.27 16.96
N HIS A 75 -18.69 -13.87 15.80
CA HIS A 75 -18.37 -13.24 14.51
C HIS A 75 -19.50 -12.28 14.10
N ALA A 76 -19.26 -10.99 14.23
CA ALA A 76 -20.21 -9.94 13.83
C ALA A 76 -19.82 -9.20 12.54
N GLU A 77 -18.51 -9.13 12.23
CA GLU A 77 -17.97 -8.22 11.21
C GLU A 77 -17.03 -8.94 10.25
N ASN A 78 -17.15 -8.61 8.95
CA ASN A 78 -16.33 -9.20 7.87
C ASN A 78 -14.85 -8.79 7.91
N TYR A 79 -14.44 -7.94 8.85
CA TYR A 79 -13.04 -7.55 9.05
C TYR A 79 -12.44 -8.06 10.36
N SER A 80 -13.09 -9.04 11.00
CA SER A 80 -12.62 -9.64 12.26
C SER A 80 -11.15 -10.10 12.16
N PRO A 81 -10.32 -9.86 13.21
CA PRO A 81 -8.94 -10.30 13.24
C PRO A 81 -8.73 -11.72 13.79
N ASP A 82 -9.79 -12.48 14.09
CA ASP A 82 -9.71 -13.83 14.70
C ASP A 82 -8.87 -14.81 13.87
N ASP A 83 -7.75 -15.26 14.44
CA ASP A 83 -6.76 -16.12 13.78
C ASP A 83 -7.09 -17.62 13.90
N ASN A 84 -8.14 -17.99 14.65
CA ASN A 84 -8.54 -19.39 14.80
C ASN A 84 -9.32 -19.91 13.58
N ARG A 85 -10.12 -19.05 12.94
CA ARG A 85 -11.04 -19.46 11.87
C ARG A 85 -11.10 -18.52 10.68
N PHE A 86 -10.92 -17.22 10.88
CA PHE A 86 -11.29 -16.22 9.88
C PHE A 86 -10.12 -15.47 9.24
N ASP A 87 -9.07 -15.16 9.99
CA ASP A 87 -7.95 -14.31 9.55
C ASP A 87 -6.57 -14.97 9.70
N LEU A 88 -6.45 -16.17 9.14
CA LEU A 88 -5.23 -16.98 9.11
C LEU A 88 -4.05 -16.18 8.55
N ARG A 89 -3.12 -15.78 9.42
CA ARG A 89 -1.92 -15.03 9.02
C ARG A 89 -0.72 -15.44 9.88
N PRO A 90 0.52 -15.28 9.39
CA PRO A 90 1.69 -15.50 10.22
C PRO A 90 1.66 -14.60 11.47
N PHE A 91 1.95 -15.18 12.63
CA PHE A 91 2.03 -14.44 13.89
C PHE A 91 3.38 -13.75 14.08
N LEU A 92 4.46 -14.31 13.51
CA LEU A 92 5.79 -13.72 13.50
C LEU A 92 6.00 -12.96 12.17
N GLN A 93 5.68 -11.68 12.17
CA GLN A 93 5.87 -10.78 11.03
C GLN A 93 7.02 -9.82 11.30
N ASN A 94 7.77 -9.42 10.28
CA ASN A 94 8.75 -8.34 10.41
C ASN A 94 8.01 -7.00 10.60
N PRO A 95 8.09 -6.35 11.78
CA PRO A 95 7.33 -5.13 12.05
C PRO A 95 7.91 -3.90 11.35
N ARG A 96 9.12 -3.99 10.79
CA ARG A 96 9.78 -2.85 10.12
C ARG A 96 9.18 -2.55 8.76
N PHE A 97 8.62 -3.55 8.08
CA PHE A 97 8.00 -3.42 6.75
C PHE A 97 8.80 -2.50 5.80
N GLU A 98 10.09 -2.80 5.63
CA GLU A 98 11.07 -1.87 5.07
C GLU A 98 10.69 -1.37 3.66
N HIS A 99 10.38 -2.30 2.76
CA HIS A 99 10.01 -1.97 1.38
C HIS A 99 8.74 -1.11 1.28
N PRO A 100 7.57 -1.51 1.83
CA PRO A 100 6.37 -0.69 1.69
C PRO A 100 6.44 0.62 2.50
N PHE A 101 7.18 0.68 3.61
CA PHE A 101 7.34 1.94 4.35
C PHE A 101 8.21 2.92 3.58
N LYS A 102 9.30 2.45 2.95
CA LYS A 102 10.12 3.26 2.06
C LYS A 102 9.32 3.81 0.88
N ALA A 103 8.49 2.96 0.26
CA ALA A 103 7.61 3.40 -0.83
C ALA A 103 6.60 4.48 -0.41
N ILE A 104 6.07 4.42 0.82
CA ILE A 104 5.22 5.48 1.37
C ILE A 104 6.03 6.78 1.53
N ASP A 105 7.22 6.70 2.09
CA ASP A 105 8.09 7.87 2.30
C ASP A 105 8.47 8.56 0.98
N GLU A 106 8.75 7.79 -0.07
CA GLU A 106 9.01 8.32 -1.40
C GLU A 106 7.80 9.07 -1.98
N VAL A 107 6.59 8.56 -1.79
CA VAL A 107 5.37 9.23 -2.28
C VAL A 107 5.08 10.51 -1.49
N VAL A 108 5.29 10.51 -0.18
CA VAL A 108 5.13 11.70 0.67
C VAL A 108 6.17 12.77 0.31
N ALA A 109 7.43 12.39 0.08
CA ALA A 109 8.46 13.33 -0.36
C ALA A 109 8.13 13.94 -1.74
N LYS A 110 7.61 13.13 -2.67
CA LYS A 110 7.13 13.60 -3.97
C LYS A 110 5.93 14.56 -3.84
N SER A 111 4.98 14.30 -2.93
CA SER A 111 3.84 15.21 -2.75
C SER A 111 4.26 16.53 -2.08
N ALA A 112 5.25 16.50 -1.17
CA ALA A 112 5.81 17.69 -0.55
C ALA A 112 6.54 18.58 -1.57
N THR A 113 7.36 18.00 -2.45
CA THR A 113 8.08 18.72 -3.52
C THR A 113 7.12 19.36 -4.52
N LEU A 114 6.12 18.62 -5.01
CA LEU A 114 5.07 19.15 -5.90
C LEU A 114 4.29 20.31 -5.25
N ARG A 115 4.03 20.25 -3.94
CA ARG A 115 3.39 21.35 -3.21
C ARG A 115 4.29 22.57 -3.09
N ALA A 116 5.59 22.39 -2.87
CA ALA A 116 6.56 23.48 -2.82
C ALA A 116 6.70 24.17 -4.19
N GLU A 117 6.77 23.40 -5.28
CA GLU A 117 6.75 23.90 -6.65
C GLU A 117 5.47 24.68 -6.96
N ALA A 118 4.30 24.14 -6.59
CA ALA A 118 3.02 24.83 -6.77
C ALA A 118 2.93 26.15 -5.99
N SER A 119 3.60 26.25 -4.83
CA SER A 119 3.66 27.50 -4.04
C SER A 119 4.66 28.53 -4.56
N SER A 120 5.62 28.13 -5.40
CA SER A 120 6.62 29.03 -6.01
C SER A 120 6.27 29.46 -7.45
N GLY A 121 5.34 28.75 -8.10
CA GLY A 121 4.82 29.06 -9.44
C GLY A 121 3.74 30.15 -9.47
N GLY A 122 4.08 31.35 -9.02
CA GLY A 122 3.32 32.56 -9.36
C GLY A 122 3.75 33.04 -10.76
N ASP A 123 2.83 32.91 -11.72
CA ASP A 123 2.89 33.42 -13.10
C ASP A 123 3.61 32.54 -14.14
N HIS A 124 2.84 31.68 -14.82
CA HIS A 124 3.01 31.37 -16.24
C HIS A 124 1.67 30.88 -16.83
N SER A 125 0.86 31.82 -17.28
CA SER A 125 -0.23 31.54 -18.21
C SER A 125 0.38 31.12 -19.57
N LYS A 126 0.53 29.82 -19.81
CA LYS A 126 0.54 29.28 -21.17
C LYS A 126 -0.34 28.04 -21.23
N SER A 127 -1.43 28.21 -21.97
CA SER A 127 -2.37 27.20 -22.40
C SER A 127 -1.68 25.99 -23.03
N ILE A 128 -1.96 24.80 -22.52
CA ILE A 128 -1.89 23.58 -23.31
C ILE A 128 -3.33 23.18 -23.59
N SER A 129 -3.74 23.45 -24.82
CA SER A 129 -4.99 22.99 -25.41
C SER A 129 -5.01 21.46 -25.53
N ALA A 130 -6.23 20.94 -25.39
CA ALA A 130 -6.66 19.54 -25.33
C ALA A 130 -5.98 18.53 -26.25
N ARG A 131 -6.00 17.26 -25.79
CA ARG A 131 -6.67 16.13 -26.48
C ARG A 131 -7.02 15.03 -25.48
N LEU A 132 -8.31 14.84 -25.25
CA LEU A 132 -8.90 13.61 -24.73
C LEU A 132 -9.03 12.66 -25.90
N ASP A 133 -8.35 11.52 -25.85
CA ASP A 133 -8.68 10.38 -26.71
C ASP A 133 -9.42 9.35 -25.85
N SER A 134 -10.68 9.12 -26.22
CA SER A 134 -11.54 8.06 -25.73
C SER A 134 -10.98 6.72 -26.19
N ASN A 135 -10.23 6.01 -25.33
CA ASN A 135 -10.18 4.54 -25.27
C ASN A 135 -9.25 4.10 -24.13
N GLY A 136 -9.84 3.54 -23.07
CA GLY A 136 -9.09 2.90 -22.01
C GLY A 136 -8.48 1.57 -22.47
N SER A 137 -7.16 1.54 -22.62
CA SER A 137 -6.35 0.33 -22.61
C SER A 137 -4.89 0.70 -22.31
N TYR A 138 -4.27 -0.03 -21.38
CA TYR A 138 -2.85 0.13 -21.01
C TYR A 138 -2.03 -0.86 -21.84
N GLU A 139 -1.26 -0.38 -22.81
CA GLU A 139 -0.30 -1.18 -23.58
C GLU A 139 1.12 -0.66 -23.25
N ASP A 140 1.92 -1.48 -22.58
CA ASP A 140 3.32 -1.21 -22.26
C ASP A 140 4.20 -1.66 -23.44
N GLY A 141 4.62 -0.69 -24.25
CA GLY A 141 5.50 -0.87 -25.40
C GLY A 141 6.97 -0.75 -25.01
N SER A 142 7.60 -1.83 -24.55
CA SER A 142 9.05 -2.01 -24.69
C SER A 142 9.41 -3.49 -24.95
N ARG A 143 9.48 -3.79 -26.25
CA ARG A 143 9.97 -5.06 -26.82
C ARG A 143 11.49 -5.00 -26.92
N ILE A 144 12.20 -5.95 -26.30
CA ILE A 144 13.53 -6.37 -26.75
C ILE A 144 13.41 -7.84 -27.16
N GLU A 145 13.53 -8.07 -28.46
CA GLU A 145 13.58 -9.38 -29.09
C GLU A 145 14.92 -10.04 -28.77
N THR A 146 14.88 -11.29 -28.29
CA THR A 146 15.98 -12.23 -28.50
C THR A 146 15.42 -13.45 -29.21
N GLU A 147 15.89 -13.65 -30.44
CA GLU A 147 15.50 -14.75 -31.30
C GLU A 147 15.97 -16.08 -30.70
N GLY A 148 15.02 -17.00 -30.47
CA GLY A 148 15.30 -18.39 -30.14
C GLY A 148 15.16 -19.26 -31.40
N PRO A 149 16.13 -20.15 -31.71
CA PRO A 149 16.00 -21.03 -32.86
C PRO A 149 15.05 -22.20 -32.58
N SER A 150 14.18 -22.46 -33.56
CA SER A 150 13.28 -23.60 -33.62
C SER A 150 14.04 -24.93 -33.70
N ALA A 151 13.67 -25.92 -32.88
CA ALA A 151 14.05 -27.31 -33.10
C ALA A 151 12.89 -28.26 -32.84
N SER A 152 12.78 -29.21 -33.75
CA SER A 152 11.68 -30.09 -34.09
C SER A 152 11.49 -31.30 -33.17
N GLN A 153 10.29 -31.87 -33.30
CA GLN A 153 9.77 -33.14 -32.80
C GLN A 153 10.76 -34.33 -32.70
N SER A 154 10.68 -35.07 -31.58
CA SER A 154 10.58 -36.54 -31.43
C SER A 154 10.93 -36.87 -29.97
N GLY A 155 10.19 -37.67 -29.20
CA GLY A 155 9.98 -39.10 -29.37
C GLY A 155 9.74 -39.73 -27.98
N ARG A 156 8.81 -40.69 -27.92
CA ARG A 156 8.42 -41.51 -26.78
C ARG A 156 9.62 -42.11 -26.02
N GLY A 157 9.49 -42.19 -24.69
CA GLY A 157 10.34 -43.05 -23.86
C GLY A 157 9.79 -43.29 -22.46
N LYS A 158 8.90 -44.28 -22.31
CA LYS A 158 8.56 -44.87 -20.99
C LYS A 158 9.84 -45.46 -20.38
N ARG A 159 10.12 -45.16 -19.11
CA ARG A 159 11.03 -45.98 -18.28
C ARG A 159 10.41 -46.25 -16.91
N LYS A 160 10.19 -47.54 -16.67
CA LYS A 160 9.96 -48.18 -15.37
C LYS A 160 11.15 -47.92 -14.45
N ARG A 161 10.91 -47.60 -13.18
CA ARG A 161 10.93 -48.54 -12.05
C ARG A 161 10.46 -47.81 -10.79
#